data_AF-B4SB10-F1
#
_entry.id   AF-B4SB10-F1
#
_cell.length_a   1.000
_cell.length_b   1.000
_cell.length_c   1.000
_cell.angle_alpha   90.00
_cell.angle_beta   90.00
_cell.angle_gamma   90.00
#
_symmetry.space_group_name_H-M   'P 1'
#
loop_
_entity.id
_entity.type
_entity.pdbx_description
1 polymer ?
#
loop_
_entity_poly.entity_id
_entity_poly.type
_entity_poly.pdbx_seq_one_letter_code
_entity_poly.pdbx_strand_id
1 'polypeptide(L)' 'MYAERLILETDMMGKLKRVPKLPPNKKLEAIFLVISENAVSTEALRRVPHPDIAGKVVIKGDIMSSVPCSNWDLPE' A
#
# COMPACT_ATOMS: atom_id res chain seq x y z
N MET A 1 -8.12 -5.38 9.97
CA MET A 1 -8.57 -4.16 9.28
C MET A 1 -9.06 -4.57 7.91
N TYR A 2 -10.31 -4.28 7.55
CA TYR A 2 -10.88 -4.59 6.23
C TYR A 2 -10.95 -3.27 5.44
N ALA A 3 -10.23 -3.19 4.33
CA ALA A 3 -10.17 -1.99 3.49
C ALA A 3 -10.40 -2.40 2.03
N GLU A 4 -11.37 -1.74 1.39
CA GLU A 4 -11.64 -1.91 -0.02
C GLU A 4 -11.15 -0.69 -0.80
N ARG A 5 -10.44 -0.91 -1.91
CA ARG A 5 -10.03 0.17 -2.83
C ARG A 5 -11.15 0.40 -3.83
N LEU A 6 -11.66 1.63 -3.88
CA LEU A 6 -12.64 2.07 -4.87
C LEU A 6 -12.11 3.27 -5.65
N ILE A 7 -12.25 3.25 -6.98
CA ILE A 7 -11.93 4.40 -7.84
C ILE A 7 -13.22 5.21 -8.03
N LEU A 8 -13.15 6.50 -7.73
CA LEU A 8 -14.26 7.43 -7.86
C LEU A 8 -13.83 8.61 -8.74
N GLU A 9 -14.76 9.10 -9.55
CA GLU A 9 -14.55 10.25 -10.42
C GLU A 9 -15.15 11.52 -9.82
N THR A 10 -14.50 12.65 -10.04
CA THR A 10 -15.03 13.97 -9.72
C THR A 10 -15.61 14.67 -10.95
N ASP A 11 -16.59 15.53 -10.74
CA ASP A 11 -17.10 16.45 -11.75
C ASP A 11 -16.23 17.72 -11.85
N MET A 12 -16.62 18.66 -12.72
CA MET A 12 -15.91 19.93 -12.93
C MET A 12 -15.89 20.83 -11.69
N MET A 13 -16.77 20.60 -10.71
CA MET A 13 -16.83 21.33 -9.45
C MET A 13 -16.06 20.60 -8.33
N GLY A 14 -15.40 19.48 -8.63
CA GLY A 14 -14.68 18.66 -7.66
C GLY A 14 -15.57 17.78 -6.79
N LYS A 15 -16.85 17.60 -7.13
CA LYS A 15 -17.77 16.71 -6.40
C LYS A 15 -17.66 15.29 -6.93
N LEU A 16 -17.80 14.30 -6.05
CA LEU A 16 -17.88 12.89 -6.47
C LEU A 16 -19.12 12.71 -7.37
N LYS A 17 -18.93 12.18 -8.58
CA LYS A 17 -20.03 11.85 -9.51
C LYS A 17 -21.00 10.83 -8.92
N ARG A 18 -20.50 9.93 -8.06
CA ARG A 18 -21.29 8.93 -7.36
C ARG A 18 -20.74 8.70 -5.96
N VAL A 19 -21.63 8.64 -4.97
CA VAL A 19 -21.29 8.26 -3.60
C VAL A 19 -21.51 6.76 -3.44
N PRO A 20 -20.50 5.99 -2.98
CA PRO A 20 -20.67 4.56 -2.73
C PRO A 20 -21.62 4.30 -1.56
N LYS A 21 -22.29 3.14 -1.59
CA LYS A 21 -23.16 2.72 -0.48
C LYS A 21 -22.30 2.36 0.72
N LEU A 22 -22.47 3.07 1.83
CA LEU A 22 -21.75 2.85 3.07
C LEU A 22 -22.57 1.96 4.03
N PRO A 23 -21.92 1.20 4.92
CA PRO A 23 -22.61 0.41 5.92
C PRO A 23 -23.38 1.29 6.92
N PRO A 24 -24.60 0.87 7.34
CA PRO A 24 -25.42 1.66 8.25
C PRO A 24 -24.81 1.71 9.66
N ASN A 25 -24.85 2.89 10.29
CA ASN A 25 -24.45 3.12 11.68
C ASN A 25 -22.99 2.71 12.01
N LYS A 26 -22.05 2.87 11.06
CA LYS A 26 -20.62 2.61 11.28
C LYS A 26 -19.80 3.89 11.19
N LYS A 27 -18.73 3.95 11.98
CA LYS A 27 -17.66 4.96 11.84
C LYS A 27 -16.68 4.47 10.77
N LEU A 28 -16.29 5.37 9.87
CA LEU A 28 -15.42 5.06 8.74
C LEU A 28 -14.29 6.08 8.70
N GLU A 29 -13.10 5.58 8.38
CA GLU A 29 -11.94 6.39 8.02
C GLU A 29 -11.78 6.30 6.50
N ALA A 30 -11.57 7.45 5.84
CA ALA A 30 -11.47 7.54 4.40
C ALA A 30 -10.18 8.25 3.99
N ILE A 31 -9.47 7.70 3.00
CA ILE A 31 -8.25 8.26 2.42
C ILE A 31 -8.54 8.58 0.96
N PHE A 32 -8.34 9.84 0.54
CA PHE A 32 -8.50 10.27 -0.84
C PHE A 32 -7.15 10.39 -1.53
N LEU A 33 -7.01 9.75 -2.69
CA LEU A 33 -5.83 9.84 -3.55
C LEU A 33 -6.27 10.36 -4.92
N VAL A 34 -5.71 11.49 -5.36
CA VAL A 34 -5.95 12.03 -6.70
C VAL A 34 -5.16 11.22 -7.71
N ILE A 35 -5.86 10.55 -8.64
CA ILE A 35 -5.26 9.77 -9.72
C ILE A 35 -5.17 10.68 -10.94
N SER A 36 -4.04 11.35 -11.16
CA SER A 36 -3.83 12.15 -12.38
C SER A 36 -3.49 11.26 -13.57
N GLU A 37 -4.01 11.54 -14.76
CA GLU A 37 -3.60 10.89 -16.03
C GLU A 37 -2.13 11.17 -16.35
N ASN A 38 -1.65 12.36 -15.94
CA ASN A 38 -0.23 12.72 -15.89
C ASN A 38 0.35 12.47 -14.50
N ALA A 39 -0.03 11.37 -13.84
CA ALA A 39 0.90 10.74 -12.92
C ALA A 39 2.03 10.24 -13.82
N VAL A 40 2.92 11.17 -14.20
CA VAL A 40 4.22 10.95 -14.82
C VAL A 40 4.67 9.62 -14.30
N SER A 41 4.69 8.61 -15.17
CA SER A 41 5.32 7.31 -14.99
C SER A 41 6.00 7.19 -13.64
N THR A 42 5.19 7.04 -12.60
CA THR A 42 5.59 6.39 -11.39
C THR A 42 5.02 5.01 -11.64
N GLU A 43 5.50 4.26 -12.64
CA GLU A 43 6.70 3.45 -12.40
C GLU A 43 7.39 3.88 -11.11
N ALA A 44 6.69 3.67 -9.98
CA ALA A 44 7.10 4.13 -8.67
C ALA A 44 8.50 3.61 -8.56
N LEU A 45 9.51 4.50 -8.68
CA LEU A 45 10.91 4.15 -8.92
C LEU A 45 11.18 2.92 -8.09
N ARG A 46 11.12 1.75 -8.75
CA ARG A 46 10.92 0.52 -8.00
C ARG A 46 12.17 0.44 -7.18
N ARG A 47 12.06 0.56 -5.85
CA ARG A 47 13.25 0.73 -5.01
C ARG A 47 14.13 -0.48 -5.27
N VAL A 48 15.19 -0.26 -6.03
CA VAL A 48 16.19 -1.27 -6.31
C VAL A 48 17.26 -1.12 -5.23
N PRO A 49 17.84 -2.24 -4.78
CA PRO A 49 19.04 -2.18 -3.97
C PRO A 49 20.11 -1.32 -4.66
N HIS A 50 21.01 -0.73 -3.87
CA HIS A 50 22.17 0.00 -4.41
C HIS A 50 22.90 -0.87 -5.46
N PRO A 51 23.43 -0.29 -6.56
CA PRO A 51 24.10 -1.05 -7.62
C PRO A 51 25.21 -1.99 -7.12
N ASP A 52 25.84 -1.64 -6.01
CA ASP A 52 26.87 -2.49 -5.40
C ASP A 52 26.35 -3.82 -4.85
N ILE A 53 25.05 -3.90 -4.55
CA ILE A 53 24.39 -5.04 -3.89
C ILE A 53 23.42 -5.74 -4.85
N ALA A 54 22.78 -4.99 -5.75
CA ALA A 54 21.81 -5.52 -6.69
C ALA A 54 22.39 -6.70 -7.50
N GLY A 55 21.74 -7.87 -7.42
CA GLY A 55 22.13 -9.09 -8.13
C GLY A 55 23.38 -9.80 -7.59
N LYS A 56 24.06 -9.27 -6.57
CA LYS A 56 25.27 -9.87 -5.99
C LYS A 56 25.01 -10.71 -4.72
N VAL A 57 23.77 -10.71 -4.22
CA VAL A 57 23.39 -11.43 -3.00
C VAL A 57 22.75 -12.77 -3.36
N VAL A 58 23.12 -13.82 -2.63
CA VAL A 58 22.52 -15.16 -2.72
C VAL A 58 21.76 -15.45 -1.44
N ILE A 59 20.48 -15.79 -1.59
CA ILE A 59 19.65 -16.25 -0.47
C ILE A 59 20.05 -17.70 -0.14
N LYS A 60 20.62 -17.94 1.05
CA LYS A 60 21.13 -19.25 1.47
C LYS A 60 20.11 -20.11 2.26
N GLY A 61 18.90 -19.62 2.48
CA GLY A 61 17.88 -20.30 3.29
C GLY A 61 16.50 -19.66 3.12
N ASP A 62 15.52 -20.12 3.90
CA ASP A 62 14.20 -19.53 3.90
C ASP A 62 14.22 -18.15 4.57
N ILE A 63 13.74 -17.14 3.86
CA ILE A 63 13.63 -15.74 4.31
C ILE A 63 12.18 -15.30 4.49
N MET A 64 11.23 -16.16 4.14
CA MET A 64 9.80 -15.87 4.25
C MET A 64 9.23 -16.40 5.55
N SER A 65 9.85 -17.42 6.15
CA SER A 65 9.51 -17.90 7.49
C SER A 65 10.40 -17.27 8.56
N SER A 66 9.84 -17.13 9.75
CA SER A 66 10.55 -16.72 10.96
C SER A 66 10.22 -17.67 12.09
N VAL A 67 11.04 -17.65 13.15
CA VAL A 67 10.71 -18.33 14.40
C VAL A 67 9.52 -17.64 15.07
N PRO A 68 8.69 -18.37 15.86
CA PRO A 68 7.57 -17.80 16.59
C PRO A 68 8.00 -16.62 17.48
N CYS A 69 7.11 -15.64 17.69
CA CYS A 69 7.41 -14.45 18.50
C CYS A 69 7.88 -14.76 19.93
N SER A 70 7.45 -15.89 20.50
CA SER A 70 7.89 -16.38 21.81
C SER A 70 9.38 -16.67 21.89
N ASN A 71 10.04 -16.85 20.74
CA ASN A 71 11.45 -17.19 20.63
C ASN A 71 12.28 -15.96 20.22
N TRP A 72 11.71 -14.76 20.30
CA TRP A 72 12.42 -13.53 20.03
C TRP A 72 13.00 -13.01 21.36
N ASP A 73 14.32 -12.82 21.42
CA ASP A 73 15.01 -12.19 22.56
C ASP A 73 14.72 -10.68 22.61
N LEU A 74 13.45 -10.31 22.81
CA LEU A 74 13.03 -8.93 23.01
C LEU A 74 13.18 -8.55 24.49
N PRO A 75 13.69 -7.35 24.82
CA PRO A 75 13.70 -6.85 26.19
C PRO A 75 12.27 -6.61 26.69
N GLU A 76 12.05 -6.85 27.98
CA GLU A 76 10.79 -6.58 28.70
C GLU A 76 10.45 -5.08 28.79
#